data_AF-A0A7S1MSH6-F1
#
_entry.id   AF-A0A7S1MSH6-F1
#
_cell.length_a   1.000
_cell.length_b   1.000
_cell.length_c   1.000
_cell.angle_alpha   90.00
_cell.angle_beta   90.00
_cell.angle_gamma   90.00
#
_symmetry.space_group_name_H-M   'P 1'
#
loop_
_entity.id
_entity.type
_entity.pdbx_description
1 polymer ?
#
loop_
_entity_poly.entity_id
_entity_poly.type
_entity_poly.pdbx_seq_one_letter_code
_entity_poly.pdbx_strand_id
1 'polypeptide(L)'
;SNSFCTLLGKGLPAPFSFARSSFLCTTHTSHVTNAMLKRTFFFLREQQQQQYGRSPGFSIVNVSKDDLTKGFRARFVYSANKNSVFMQYSTQTALPDATTSSDNGGNNSKRPNLFSGNLQVAIPTNAVVRFLTTLEGAAEPVDFASRQATGKFEPVDPAQYTFRLSGKSTTAATENTPTEFDINVDAGHAVMMHRFFRHALADSMGFPAPEVDAPGNNNNRRGNANRRNNNNNN
;
A
#
# COMPACT_ATOMS: atom_id res chain seq x y z
N SER A 1 -18.77 24.93 55.15
CA SER A 1 -18.71 23.85 56.16
C SER A 1 -18.44 22.56 55.43
N ASN A 2 -17.30 21.93 55.75
CA ASN A 2 -16.77 20.60 55.36
C ASN A 2 -16.39 20.43 53.86
N SER A 3 -15.13 20.52 53.42
CA SER A 3 -13.84 19.88 53.78
C SER A 3 -13.51 18.62 52.94
N PHE A 4 -12.52 18.81 52.05
CA PHE A 4 -11.41 17.93 51.64
C PHE A 4 -11.63 16.43 51.40
N CYS A 5 -11.23 15.97 50.21
CA CYS A 5 -10.12 15.00 50.11
C CYS A 5 -9.43 15.07 48.74
N THR A 6 -8.14 15.39 48.76
CA THR A 6 -7.18 15.33 47.65
C THR A 6 -6.63 13.90 47.54
N LEU A 7 -6.46 13.36 46.33
CA LEU A 7 -5.55 12.23 46.09
C LEU A 7 -4.92 12.36 44.69
N LEU A 8 -3.65 12.77 44.69
CA LEU A 8 -2.69 12.58 43.61
C LEU A 8 -2.38 11.08 43.46
N GLY A 9 -2.28 10.59 42.22
CA GLY A 9 -1.82 9.22 41.97
C GLY A 9 -1.53 8.94 40.50
N LYS A 10 -0.24 8.97 40.16
CA LYS A 10 0.36 8.65 38.86
C LYS A 10 -0.02 7.22 38.39
N GLY A 11 -0.17 7.04 37.08
CA GLY A 11 -0.27 5.70 36.48
C GLY A 11 -0.28 5.73 34.96
N LEU A 12 0.91 5.78 34.34
CA LEU A 12 1.13 5.43 32.93
C LEU A 12 0.62 4.00 32.65
N PRO A 13 -0.13 3.74 31.57
CA PRO A 13 -0.37 2.37 31.15
C PRO A 13 0.91 1.77 30.56
N ALA A 14 1.34 0.65 31.15
CA ALA A 14 2.45 -0.20 30.71
C ALA A 14 2.24 -0.76 29.28
N PRO A 15 3.32 -1.17 28.59
CA PRO A 15 3.25 -1.66 27.22
C PRO A 15 2.54 -3.01 27.11
N PHE A 16 1.76 -3.16 26.04
CA PHE A 16 1.21 -4.44 25.58
C PHE A 16 2.35 -5.44 25.35
N SER A 17 2.44 -6.42 26.25
CA SER A 17 3.26 -7.61 26.09
C SER A 17 2.60 -8.52 25.04
N PHE A 18 3.26 -8.70 23.89
CA PHE A 18 2.90 -9.76 22.96
C PHE A 18 3.23 -11.10 23.61
N ALA A 19 2.20 -11.84 24.01
CA ALA A 19 2.34 -13.25 24.33
C ALA A 19 2.90 -13.98 23.10
N ARG A 20 4.16 -14.44 23.21
CA ARG A 20 4.73 -15.42 22.28
C ARG A 20 3.94 -16.71 22.43
N SER A 21 3.03 -16.98 21.50
CA SER A 21 2.47 -18.31 21.30
C SER A 21 3.60 -19.23 20.82
N SER A 22 4.26 -19.89 21.76
CA SER A 22 5.09 -21.06 21.50
C SER A 22 4.20 -22.17 20.95
N PHE A 23 4.25 -22.40 19.64
CA PHE A 23 3.71 -23.61 19.03
C PHE A 23 4.51 -24.80 19.55
N LEU A 24 3.91 -25.53 20.49
CA LEU A 24 4.33 -26.89 20.85
C LEU A 24 4.11 -27.79 19.62
N CYS A 25 5.21 -28.13 18.96
CA CYS A 25 5.25 -29.13 17.89
C CYS A 25 4.95 -30.49 18.51
N THR A 26 3.68 -30.91 18.43
CA THR A 26 3.29 -32.28 18.77
C THR A 26 3.55 -33.12 17.52
N THR A 27 4.47 -34.07 17.62
CA THR A 27 4.85 -34.96 16.52
C THR A 27 3.70 -35.91 16.18
N HIS A 28 2.83 -35.50 15.27
CA HIS A 28 2.00 -36.43 14.51
C HIS A 28 2.72 -36.77 13.21
N THR A 29 3.17 -38.02 13.12
CA THR A 29 3.67 -38.67 11.92
C THR A 29 2.55 -38.76 10.87
N SER A 30 2.41 -37.71 10.08
CA SER A 30 1.65 -37.74 8.83
C SER A 30 2.62 -37.60 7.67
N HIS A 31 2.68 -38.64 6.83
CA HIS A 31 3.33 -38.65 5.52
C HIS A 31 2.66 -37.63 4.58
N VAL A 32 2.85 -36.34 4.86
CA VAL A 32 2.56 -35.26 3.90
C VAL A 32 3.81 -35.10 3.07
N THR A 33 3.73 -35.55 1.83
CA THR A 33 4.83 -35.56 0.87
C THR A 33 5.51 -34.18 0.78
N ASN A 34 6.85 -34.17 0.86
CA ASN A 34 7.74 -33.02 0.69
C ASN A 34 7.44 -32.14 -0.56
N ALA A 35 6.65 -32.62 -1.51
CA ALA A 35 6.26 -31.92 -2.73
C ALA A 35 5.23 -30.79 -2.50
N MET A 36 4.28 -30.94 -1.56
CA MET A 36 3.28 -29.89 -1.28
C MET A 36 3.90 -28.69 -0.58
N LEU A 37 4.76 -28.91 0.42
CA LEU A 37 5.49 -27.82 1.09
C LEU A 37 6.38 -27.07 0.10
N LYS A 38 7.09 -27.76 -0.80
CA LYS A 38 7.91 -27.12 -1.83
C LYS A 38 7.06 -26.26 -2.77
N ARG A 39 5.92 -26.73 -3.29
CA ARG A 39 5.04 -25.94 -4.17
C ARG A 39 4.49 -24.68 -3.50
N THR A 40 4.06 -24.78 -2.24
CA THR A 40 3.58 -23.62 -1.47
C THR A 40 4.71 -22.61 -1.23
N PHE A 41 5.92 -23.09 -0.90
CA PHE A 41 7.10 -22.22 -0.73
C PHE A 41 7.55 -21.54 -2.02
N PHE A 42 7.54 -22.23 -3.17
CA PHE A 42 7.90 -21.63 -4.46
C PHE A 42 6.89 -20.56 -4.87
N PHE A 43 5.60 -20.81 -4.71
CA PHE A 43 4.55 -19.82 -5.00
C PHE A 43 4.65 -18.58 -4.10
N LEU A 44 4.89 -18.76 -2.80
CA LEU A 44 5.10 -17.64 -1.86
C LEU A 44 6.37 -16.84 -2.19
N ARG A 45 7.45 -17.52 -2.60
CA ARG A 45 8.69 -16.87 -3.02
C ARG A 45 8.52 -16.09 -4.32
N GLU A 46 7.77 -16.62 -5.28
CA GLU A 46 7.48 -15.94 -6.53
C GLU A 46 6.59 -14.72 -6.29
N GLN A 47 5.59 -14.81 -5.41
CA GLN A 47 4.80 -13.64 -4.99
C GLN A 47 5.66 -12.60 -4.26
N GLN A 48 6.56 -13.01 -3.37
CA GLN A 48 7.49 -12.09 -2.72
C GLN A 48 8.44 -11.42 -3.73
N GLN A 49 9.02 -12.17 -4.67
CA GLN A 49 9.90 -11.62 -5.71
C GLN A 49 9.17 -10.65 -6.65
N GLN A 50 7.89 -10.92 -6.97
CA GLN A 50 7.06 -9.97 -7.72
C GLN A 50 6.71 -8.71 -6.91
N GLN A 51 6.68 -8.78 -5.57
CA GLN A 51 6.49 -7.63 -4.70
C GLN A 51 7.77 -6.77 -4.61
N TYR A 52 8.96 -7.39 -4.51
CA TYR A 52 10.24 -6.65 -4.45
C TYR A 52 10.56 -5.86 -5.74
N GLY A 53 10.03 -6.28 -6.89
CA GLY A 53 10.19 -5.57 -8.17
C GLY A 53 9.14 -4.49 -8.43
N ARG A 54 8.09 -4.37 -7.59
CA ARG A 54 7.01 -3.40 -7.78
C ARG A 54 7.17 -2.23 -6.84
N SER A 55 6.98 -1.03 -7.37
CA SER A 55 6.91 0.18 -6.56
C SER A 55 5.85 0.03 -5.45
N PRO A 56 6.17 0.37 -4.18
CA PRO A 56 5.24 0.30 -3.07
C PRO A 56 3.95 1.04 -3.38
N GLY A 57 2.81 0.48 -3.01
CA GLY A 57 1.52 1.10 -3.28
C GLY A 57 0.33 0.31 -2.77
N PHE A 58 -0.81 0.97 -2.70
CA PHE A 58 -2.09 0.39 -2.33
C PHE A 58 -3.18 0.84 -3.31
N SER A 59 -4.36 0.22 -3.25
CA SER A 59 -5.48 0.58 -4.14
C SER A 59 -6.77 0.70 -3.35
N ILE A 60 -7.56 1.72 -3.68
CA ILE A 60 -8.95 1.88 -3.30
C ILE A 60 -9.78 1.43 -4.50
N VAL A 61 -10.63 0.44 -4.31
CA VAL A 61 -11.39 -0.19 -5.39
C VAL A 61 -12.87 -0.10 -5.06
N ASN A 62 -13.62 0.56 -5.93
CA ASN A 62 -15.08 0.58 -5.89
C ASN A 62 -15.60 -0.09 -7.17
N VAL A 63 -16.18 -1.28 -7.04
CA VAL A 63 -16.82 -1.98 -8.16
C VAL A 63 -18.33 -1.77 -8.03
N SER A 64 -18.91 -1.12 -9.02
CA SER A 64 -20.36 -0.97 -9.14
C SER A 64 -20.93 -2.15 -9.92
N LYS A 65 -22.06 -2.69 -9.45
CA LYS A 65 -22.78 -3.78 -10.12
C LYS A 65 -23.84 -3.28 -11.09
N ASP A 66 -24.36 -2.07 -10.85
CA ASP A 66 -25.52 -1.55 -11.58
C ASP A 66 -25.12 -0.47 -12.58
N ASP A 67 -24.02 0.24 -12.32
CA ASP A 67 -23.63 1.43 -13.07
C ASP A 67 -22.11 1.55 -13.18
N LEU A 68 -21.58 1.33 -14.39
CA LEU A 68 -20.15 1.40 -14.70
C LEU A 68 -19.54 2.77 -14.38
N THR A 69 -20.33 3.84 -14.47
CA THR A 69 -19.83 5.21 -14.25
C THR A 69 -19.45 5.47 -12.79
N LYS A 70 -20.03 4.72 -11.85
CA LYS A 70 -19.74 4.81 -10.41
C LYS A 70 -18.55 3.95 -10.00
N GLY A 71 -18.14 3.01 -10.85
CA GLY A 71 -17.05 2.10 -10.59
C GLY A 71 -15.70 2.72 -10.88
N PHE A 72 -14.76 2.58 -9.96
CA PHE A 72 -13.41 3.10 -10.13
C PHE A 72 -12.35 2.28 -9.38
N ARG A 73 -11.11 2.47 -9.78
CA ARG A 73 -9.91 2.04 -9.05
C ARG A 73 -8.94 3.21 -8.95
N ALA A 74 -8.61 3.60 -7.74
CA ALA A 74 -7.57 4.57 -7.45
C ALA A 74 -6.37 3.85 -6.81
N ARG A 75 -5.22 3.83 -7.47
CA ARG A 75 -3.98 3.21 -6.97
C ARG A 75 -2.96 4.29 -6.63
N PHE A 76 -2.47 4.27 -5.39
CA PHE A 76 -1.39 5.14 -4.93
C PHE A 76 -0.07 4.37 -4.99
N VAL A 77 0.96 4.94 -5.60
CA VAL A 77 2.25 4.30 -5.82
C VAL A 77 3.37 5.28 -5.51
N TYR A 78 4.37 4.86 -4.75
CA TYR A 78 5.58 5.64 -4.51
C TYR A 78 6.67 5.20 -5.48
N SER A 79 7.22 6.15 -6.24
CA SER A 79 8.34 5.91 -7.16
C SER A 79 9.60 6.50 -6.56
N ALA A 80 10.49 5.65 -6.04
CA ALA A 80 11.79 6.07 -5.50
C ALA A 80 12.62 6.83 -6.55
N ASN A 81 12.60 6.38 -7.81
CA ASN A 81 13.34 7.02 -8.91
C ASN A 81 12.90 8.46 -9.19
N LYS A 82 11.60 8.75 -9.01
CA LYS A 82 11.04 10.09 -9.22
C LYS A 82 10.85 10.86 -7.91
N ASN A 83 11.20 10.25 -6.78
CA ASN A 83 10.95 10.74 -5.44
C ASN A 83 9.54 11.35 -5.28
N SER A 84 8.51 10.63 -5.71
CA SER A 84 7.15 11.17 -5.80
C SER A 84 6.10 10.09 -5.64
N VAL A 85 4.97 10.49 -5.07
CA VAL A 85 3.75 9.69 -5.02
C VAL A 85 2.94 9.93 -6.29
N PHE A 86 2.43 8.86 -6.88
CA PHE A 86 1.54 8.90 -8.03
C PHE A 86 0.18 8.30 -7.65
N MET A 87 -0.89 8.98 -8.02
CA MET A 87 -2.24 8.41 -8.05
C MET A 87 -2.56 8.00 -9.47
N GLN A 88 -2.94 6.75 -9.66
CA GLN A 88 -3.44 6.20 -10.92
C GLN A 88 -4.94 5.97 -10.76
N TYR A 89 -5.74 6.66 -11.56
CA TYR A 89 -7.20 6.55 -11.55
C TYR A 89 -7.68 5.85 -12.83
N SER A 90 -8.51 4.83 -12.64
CA SER A 90 -9.14 4.06 -13.71
C SER A 90 -10.64 3.95 -13.45
N THR A 91 -11.45 4.07 -14.50
CA THR A 91 -12.90 3.86 -14.45
C THR A 91 -13.23 2.41 -14.75
N GLN A 92 -14.38 1.94 -14.26
CA GLN A 92 -14.84 0.58 -14.53
C GLN A 92 -15.36 0.47 -15.97
N THR A 93 -14.92 -0.56 -16.68
CA THR A 93 -15.27 -0.79 -18.10
C THR A 93 -16.14 -2.02 -18.33
N ALA A 94 -16.30 -2.89 -17.32
CA ALA A 94 -17.12 -4.08 -17.42
C ALA A 94 -17.80 -4.38 -16.09
N LEU A 95 -19.00 -4.96 -16.16
CA LEU A 95 -19.70 -5.46 -14.98
C LEU A 95 -18.99 -6.72 -14.45
N PRO A 96 -18.94 -6.92 -13.13
CA PRO A 96 -18.21 -8.05 -12.53
C PRO A 96 -18.75 -9.43 -12.99
N ASP A 97 -20.03 -9.51 -13.34
CA ASP A 97 -20.69 -10.74 -13.79
C ASP A 97 -20.84 -10.82 -15.32
N ALA A 98 -20.18 -9.91 -16.07
CA ALA A 98 -20.13 -10.00 -17.53
C ALA A 98 -19.28 -11.22 -17.93
N THR A 99 -19.89 -12.40 -17.93
CA THR A 99 -19.34 -13.57 -18.62
C THR A 99 -19.27 -13.19 -20.09
N THR A 100 -18.06 -13.06 -20.62
CA THR A 100 -17.85 -13.02 -22.07
C THR A 100 -18.44 -14.31 -22.62
N SER A 101 -19.63 -14.21 -23.23
CA SER A 101 -20.23 -15.27 -24.03
C SER A 101 -19.27 -15.53 -25.19
N SER A 102 -18.35 -16.46 -24.96
CA SER A 102 -17.46 -17.02 -25.96
C SER A 102 -18.28 -17.97 -26.83
N ASP A 103 -19.16 -17.42 -27.66
CA ASP A 103 -19.58 -18.16 -28.84
C ASP A 103 -18.34 -18.36 -29.73
N ASN A 104 -18.07 -19.63 -30.03
CA ASN A 104 -17.00 -20.16 -30.86
C ASN A 104 -15.60 -20.34 -30.23
N GLY A 105 -15.42 -21.52 -29.63
CA GLY A 105 -14.36 -22.45 -30.03
C GLY A 105 -12.92 -21.96 -29.93
N GLY A 106 -12.37 -21.88 -28.73
CA GLY A 106 -10.93 -21.72 -28.54
C GLY A 106 -10.56 -21.43 -27.09
N ASN A 107 -9.92 -22.40 -26.44
CA ASN A 107 -9.46 -22.33 -25.05
C ASN A 107 -8.56 -21.12 -24.79
N ASN A 108 -9.13 -19.99 -24.35
CA ASN A 108 -8.53 -18.95 -23.51
C ASN A 108 -9.57 -17.85 -23.26
N SER A 109 -10.55 -18.13 -22.40
CA SER A 109 -11.50 -17.13 -21.91
C SER A 109 -10.77 -16.10 -21.04
N LYS A 110 -10.13 -15.12 -21.69
CA LYS A 110 -9.44 -14.01 -21.04
C LYS A 110 -10.50 -13.14 -20.38
N ARG A 111 -10.59 -13.22 -19.05
CA ARG A 111 -11.50 -12.36 -18.27
C ARG A 111 -11.26 -10.90 -18.68
N PRO A 112 -12.33 -10.14 -18.97
CA PRO A 112 -12.19 -8.74 -19.34
C PRO A 112 -11.51 -7.98 -18.20
N ASN A 113 -10.60 -7.06 -18.55
CA ASN A 113 -10.03 -6.16 -17.55
C ASN A 113 -11.16 -5.25 -17.05
N LEU A 114 -11.45 -5.32 -15.75
CA LEU A 114 -12.58 -4.60 -15.15
C LEU A 114 -12.39 -3.08 -15.15
N PHE A 115 -11.15 -2.61 -15.23
CA PHE A 115 -10.82 -1.19 -15.16
C PHE A 115 -9.92 -0.76 -16.32
N SER A 116 -10.28 0.38 -16.94
CA SER A 116 -9.46 1.06 -17.93
C SER A 116 -9.31 2.53 -17.54
N GLY A 117 -8.27 3.18 -18.03
CA GLY A 117 -8.05 4.59 -17.75
C GLY A 117 -6.60 4.89 -17.40
N ASN A 118 -6.16 6.06 -17.86
CA ASN A 118 -4.75 6.46 -17.91
C ASN A 118 -4.47 7.71 -17.08
N LEU A 119 -5.41 8.15 -16.21
CA LEU A 119 -5.16 9.34 -15.41
C LEU A 119 -4.10 9.02 -14.35
N GLN A 120 -2.90 9.52 -14.57
CA GLN A 120 -1.81 9.46 -13.61
C GLN A 120 -1.49 10.87 -13.12
N VAL A 121 -1.75 11.10 -11.83
CA VAL A 121 -1.48 12.37 -11.15
C VAL A 121 -0.24 12.22 -10.30
N ALA A 122 0.76 13.07 -10.53
CA ALA A 122 1.87 13.21 -9.61
C ALA A 122 1.42 14.07 -8.42
N ILE A 123 1.47 13.52 -7.21
CA ILE A 123 1.17 14.23 -5.98
C ILE A 123 2.50 14.79 -5.44
N PRO A 124 2.67 16.13 -5.45
CA PRO A 124 3.89 16.75 -4.94
C PRO A 124 4.15 16.41 -3.46
N THR A 125 5.41 16.30 -3.04
CA THR A 125 5.78 15.95 -1.66
C THR A 125 5.20 16.91 -0.62
N ASN A 126 5.13 18.21 -0.93
CA ASN A 126 4.49 19.19 -0.05
C ASN A 126 2.98 18.95 0.10
N ALA A 127 2.30 18.44 -0.95
CA ALA A 127 0.90 18.04 -0.86
C ALA A 127 0.74 16.77 0.00
N VAL A 128 1.67 15.80 -0.10
CA VAL A 128 1.67 14.60 0.76
C VAL A 128 1.76 14.98 2.24
N VAL A 129 2.63 15.93 2.62
CA VAL A 129 2.73 16.43 4.00
C VAL A 129 1.39 17.05 4.44
N ARG A 130 0.76 17.86 3.59
CA ARG A 130 -0.54 18.47 3.90
C ARG A 130 -1.65 17.41 4.04
N PHE A 131 -1.67 16.39 3.19
CA PHE A 131 -2.62 15.29 3.32
C PHE A 131 -2.44 14.55 4.65
N LEU A 132 -1.19 14.32 5.09
CA LEU A 132 -0.91 13.75 6.40
C LEU A 132 -1.47 14.62 7.53
N THR A 133 -1.31 15.94 7.46
CA THR A 133 -1.86 16.83 8.49
C THR A 133 -3.39 16.79 8.55
N THR A 134 -4.07 16.66 7.41
CA THR A 134 -5.53 16.48 7.38
C THR A 134 -5.95 15.12 7.93
N LEU A 135 -5.25 14.04 7.55
CA LEU A 135 -5.49 12.68 8.07
C LEU A 135 -5.28 12.58 9.59
N GLU A 136 -4.36 13.38 10.14
CA GLU A 136 -4.07 13.47 11.56
C GLU A 136 -5.02 14.41 12.33
N GLY A 137 -5.97 15.04 11.63
CA GLY A 137 -6.94 15.97 12.22
C GLY A 137 -6.34 17.33 12.60
N ALA A 138 -5.12 17.63 12.15
CA ALA A 138 -4.40 18.85 12.50
C ALA A 138 -4.65 20.02 11.53
N ALA A 139 -5.18 19.75 10.33
CA ALA A 139 -5.32 20.75 9.27
C ALA A 139 -6.68 20.69 8.56
N GLU A 140 -7.03 21.84 8.00
CA GLU A 140 -8.18 22.08 7.11
C GLU A 140 -8.08 21.31 5.79
N PRO A 141 -9.14 21.32 4.96
CA PRO A 141 -9.10 20.79 3.61
C PRO A 141 -7.90 21.28 2.79
N VAL A 142 -7.31 20.39 2.01
CA VAL A 142 -6.09 20.66 1.24
C VAL A 142 -6.42 20.68 -0.24
N ASP A 143 -6.25 21.85 -0.84
CA ASP A 143 -6.20 21.96 -2.29
C ASP A 143 -4.81 21.57 -2.80
N PHE A 144 -4.78 20.82 -3.89
CA PHE A 144 -3.55 20.50 -4.60
C PHE A 144 -3.70 20.78 -6.09
N ALA A 145 -2.59 21.24 -6.67
CA ALA A 145 -2.48 21.46 -8.09
C ALA A 145 -1.17 20.84 -8.57
N SER A 146 -1.26 20.11 -9.67
CA SER A 146 -0.14 19.54 -10.40
C SER A 146 -0.25 19.94 -11.87
N ARG A 147 0.74 19.58 -12.68
CA ARG A 147 0.65 19.79 -14.13
C ARG A 147 -0.46 18.94 -14.78
N GLN A 148 -0.87 17.85 -14.14
CA GLN A 148 -1.78 16.83 -14.68
C GLN A 148 -3.21 16.92 -14.12
N ALA A 149 -3.39 17.49 -12.93
CA ALA A 149 -4.68 17.59 -12.27
C ALA A 149 -4.70 18.67 -11.19
N THR A 150 -5.89 19.21 -10.95
CA THR A 150 -6.24 19.96 -9.74
C THR A 150 -7.25 19.17 -8.92
N GLY A 151 -7.19 19.30 -7.61
CA GLY A 151 -8.12 18.60 -6.74
C GLY A 151 -8.07 19.09 -5.29
N LYS A 152 -8.89 18.46 -4.48
CA LYS A 152 -9.10 18.77 -3.07
C LYS A 152 -9.15 17.47 -2.28
N PHE A 153 -8.50 17.48 -1.12
CA PHE A 153 -8.56 16.42 -0.12
C PHE A 153 -9.16 16.99 1.16
N GLU A 154 -10.28 16.43 1.61
CA GLU A 154 -11.02 16.99 2.74
C GLU A 154 -11.61 15.91 3.64
N PRO A 155 -11.74 16.18 4.96
CA PRO A 155 -12.50 15.30 5.84
C PRO A 155 -14.00 15.40 5.52
N VAL A 156 -14.68 14.25 5.50
CA VAL A 156 -16.15 14.18 5.34
C VAL A 156 -16.81 14.08 6.71
N ASP A 157 -16.38 13.09 7.49
CA ASP A 157 -16.72 12.96 8.91
C ASP A 157 -15.42 12.67 9.69
N PRO A 158 -14.85 13.69 10.37
CA PRO A 158 -13.64 13.55 11.17
C PRO A 158 -13.79 12.53 12.31
N ALA A 159 -14.98 12.40 12.90
CA ALA A 159 -15.19 11.48 14.02
C ALA A 159 -15.12 10.02 13.57
N GLN A 160 -15.41 9.76 12.29
CA GLN A 160 -15.38 8.44 11.67
C GLN A 160 -14.13 8.21 10.82
N TYR A 161 -13.17 9.13 10.81
CA TYR A 161 -11.97 9.06 9.96
C TYR A 161 -12.30 8.82 8.47
N THR A 162 -13.32 9.51 7.95
CA THR A 162 -13.68 9.44 6.53
C THR A 162 -13.27 10.72 5.79
N PHE A 163 -12.79 10.55 4.56
CA PHE A 163 -12.25 11.63 3.75
C PHE A 163 -12.71 11.52 2.30
N ARG A 164 -12.57 12.59 1.55
CA ARG A 164 -12.87 12.66 0.12
C ARG A 164 -11.71 13.27 -0.62
N LEU A 165 -11.28 12.59 -1.69
CA LEU A 165 -10.31 13.09 -2.66
C LEU A 165 -11.02 13.29 -3.98
N SER A 166 -11.23 14.54 -4.38
CA SER A 166 -11.92 14.89 -5.61
C SER A 166 -11.11 15.84 -6.48
N GLY A 167 -11.37 15.87 -7.78
CA GLY A 167 -10.68 16.77 -8.69
C GLY A 167 -10.90 16.43 -10.16
N LYS A 168 -10.09 17.06 -11.01
CA LYS A 168 -10.15 16.89 -12.46
C LYS A 168 -8.77 16.98 -13.11
N SER A 169 -8.58 16.27 -14.21
CA SER A 169 -7.36 16.39 -15.00
C SER A 169 -7.27 17.78 -15.66
N THR A 170 -6.05 18.32 -15.73
CA THR A 170 -5.77 19.63 -16.37
C THR A 170 -5.45 19.47 -17.85
N THR A 171 -4.89 18.32 -18.24
CA THR A 171 -4.61 17.98 -19.64
C THR A 171 -5.73 17.10 -20.20
N ALA A 172 -6.28 17.51 -21.34
CA ALA A 172 -7.09 16.67 -22.22
C ALA A 172 -6.19 15.56 -22.77
N ALA A 173 -6.19 14.41 -22.11
CA ALA A 173 -5.48 13.26 -22.61
C ALA A 173 -6.30 12.66 -23.76
N THR A 174 -5.97 13.01 -25.00
CA THR A 174 -6.49 12.42 -26.27
C THR A 174 -7.98 12.64 -26.58
N GLU A 175 -8.83 12.72 -25.56
CA GLU A 175 -10.24 13.03 -25.62
C GLU A 175 -10.40 14.44 -25.00
N ASN A 176 -11.03 15.37 -25.70
CA ASN A 176 -11.14 16.80 -25.33
C ASN A 176 -11.92 17.08 -24.03
N THR A 177 -12.06 16.10 -23.14
CA THR A 177 -12.82 16.16 -21.90
C THR A 177 -11.91 15.90 -20.70
N PRO A 178 -11.81 16.84 -19.75
CA PRO A 178 -11.16 16.60 -18.46
C PRO A 178 -11.73 15.34 -17.79
N THR A 179 -10.86 14.45 -17.32
CA THR A 179 -11.28 13.30 -16.51
C THR A 179 -11.49 13.77 -15.08
N GLU A 180 -12.73 13.71 -14.61
CA GLU A 180 -13.07 13.96 -13.20
C GLU A 180 -12.87 12.69 -12.36
N PHE A 181 -12.45 12.88 -11.11
CA PHE A 181 -12.33 11.80 -10.15
C PHE A 181 -12.94 12.24 -8.82
N ASP A 182 -13.61 11.31 -8.17
CA ASP A 182 -14.19 11.49 -6.85
C ASP A 182 -14.06 10.20 -6.06
N ILE A 183 -13.20 10.22 -5.04
CA ILE A 183 -12.76 9.05 -4.30
C ILE A 183 -13.13 9.24 -2.84
N ASN A 184 -14.10 8.45 -2.38
CA ASN A 184 -14.39 8.32 -0.96
C ASN A 184 -13.37 7.41 -0.29
N VAL A 185 -12.80 7.89 0.81
CA VAL A 185 -11.81 7.19 1.61
C VAL A 185 -12.45 6.87 2.95
N ASP A 186 -12.83 5.60 3.13
CA ASP A 186 -13.32 5.11 4.43
C ASP A 186 -12.20 5.03 5.48
N ALA A 187 -12.57 4.74 6.73
CA ALA A 187 -11.62 4.65 7.84
C ALA A 187 -10.48 3.66 7.60
N GLY A 188 -10.75 2.51 6.98
CA GLY A 188 -9.74 1.49 6.69
C GLY A 188 -8.74 1.97 5.64
N HIS A 189 -9.25 2.55 4.55
CA HIS A 189 -8.44 3.15 3.51
C HIS A 189 -7.68 4.39 4.00
N ALA A 190 -8.24 5.17 4.92
CA ALA A 190 -7.58 6.31 5.53
C ALA A 190 -6.35 5.87 6.35
N VAL A 191 -6.46 4.80 7.13
CA VAL A 191 -5.32 4.23 7.88
C VAL A 191 -4.23 3.73 6.92
N MET A 192 -4.61 3.03 5.85
CA MET A 192 -3.65 2.58 4.84
C MET A 192 -2.94 3.76 4.15
N MET A 193 -3.72 4.77 3.75
CA MET A 193 -3.22 5.99 3.11
C MET A 193 -2.26 6.75 4.03
N HIS A 194 -2.61 6.90 5.31
CA HIS A 194 -1.77 7.55 6.31
C HIS A 194 -0.41 6.85 6.47
N ARG A 195 -0.42 5.52 6.65
CA ARG A 195 0.82 4.73 6.77
C ARG A 195 1.66 4.83 5.50
N PHE A 196 1.02 4.67 4.34
CA PHE A 196 1.70 4.77 3.05
C PHE A 196 2.37 6.14 2.87
N PHE A 197 1.68 7.25 3.14
CA PHE A 197 2.25 8.58 3.01
C PHE A 197 3.37 8.85 4.00
N ARG A 198 3.28 8.37 5.25
CA ARG A 198 4.39 8.46 6.21
C ARG A 198 5.63 7.72 5.71
N HIS A 199 5.47 6.51 5.18
CA HIS A 199 6.58 5.74 4.61
C HIS A 199 7.17 6.41 3.37
N ALA A 200 6.32 6.85 2.43
CA ALA A 200 6.76 7.57 1.23
C ALA A 200 7.52 8.86 1.59
N LEU A 201 7.08 9.58 2.63
CA LEU A 201 7.77 10.78 3.10
C LEU A 201 9.13 10.45 3.73
N ALA A 202 9.21 9.42 4.58
CA ALA A 202 10.46 8.99 5.19
C ALA A 202 11.49 8.59 4.10
N ASP A 203 11.06 7.77 3.13
CA ASP A 203 11.88 7.37 1.99
C ASP A 203 12.30 8.60 1.16
N SER A 204 11.41 9.57 0.96
CA SER A 204 11.70 10.78 0.17
C SER A 204 12.74 11.70 0.78
N MET A 205 12.89 11.63 2.11
CA MET A 205 13.86 12.39 2.90
C MET A 205 15.18 11.62 3.08
N GLY A 206 15.28 10.40 2.54
CA GLY A 206 16.49 9.58 2.65
C GLY A 206 16.65 8.90 4.02
N PHE A 207 15.60 8.84 4.84
CA PHE A 207 15.63 7.98 6.02
C PHE A 207 15.53 6.53 5.54
N PRO A 208 16.53 5.67 5.83
CA PRO A 208 16.43 4.27 5.45
C PRO A 208 15.21 3.67 6.13
N ALA A 209 14.40 2.93 5.37
CA ALA A 209 13.43 2.02 5.97
C ALA A 209 14.18 1.19 7.03
N PRO A 210 13.64 1.02 8.24
CA PRO A 210 14.29 0.20 9.25
C PRO A 210 14.60 -1.13 8.59
N GLU A 211 15.90 -1.45 8.52
CA GLU A 211 16.40 -2.65 7.88
C GLU A 211 15.72 -3.82 8.61
N VAL A 212 14.66 -4.36 8.00
CA VAL A 212 14.10 -5.62 8.46
C VAL A 212 15.20 -6.58 8.08
N ASP A 213 16.04 -6.95 9.05
CA ASP A 213 17.08 -7.95 8.92
C ASP A 213 16.50 -9.13 8.16
N ALA A 214 16.70 -9.13 6.84
CA ALA A 214 16.35 -10.27 6.01
C ALA A 214 17.17 -11.40 6.62
N PRO A 215 16.57 -12.56 6.97
CA PRO A 215 17.30 -13.62 7.64
C PRO A 215 18.54 -13.96 6.81
N GLY A 216 19.66 -13.43 7.28
CA GLY A 216 20.90 -13.43 6.53
C GLY A 216 21.30 -14.86 6.35
N ASN A 217 21.42 -15.27 5.09
CA ASN A 217 22.08 -16.51 4.72
C ASN A 217 23.56 -16.37 5.12
N ASN A 218 23.86 -16.65 6.39
CA ASN A 218 25.15 -16.50 7.05
C ASN A 218 26.25 -17.42 6.47
N ASN A 219 25.96 -18.18 5.42
CA ASN A 219 26.85 -19.19 4.90
C ASN A 219 28.03 -18.61 4.08
N ASN A 220 27.96 -17.36 3.61
CA ASN A 220 29.02 -16.80 2.77
C ASN A 220 30.07 -15.95 3.52
N ARG A 221 29.89 -15.65 4.82
CA ARG A 221 30.87 -14.85 5.59
C ARG A 221 31.95 -15.67 6.28
N ARG A 222 31.86 -17.01 6.33
CA ARG A 222 32.88 -17.88 6.95
C ARG A 222 33.99 -18.38 6.01
N GLY A 223 33.94 -18.07 4.71
CA GLY A 223 34.84 -18.66 3.72
C GLY A 223 36.18 -17.96 3.47
N ASN A 224 36.41 -16.74 3.96
CA ASN A 224 37.55 -15.93 3.47
C ASN A 224 38.57 -15.46 4.53
N ALA A 225 38.50 -15.99 5.75
CA ALA A 225 39.47 -15.69 6.80
C ALA A 225 40.67 -16.65 6.84
N ASN A 226 40.62 -17.79 6.16
CA ASN A 226 41.66 -18.85 6.26
C ASN A 226 42.61 -18.96 5.06
N ARG A 227 42.58 -18.03 4.09
CA ARG A 227 43.40 -18.12 2.87
C ARG A 227 44.62 -17.19 2.82
N ARG A 228 44.96 -16.49 3.91
CA ARG A 228 46.09 -15.55 3.96
C ARG A 228 47.33 -16.01 4.74
N ASN A 229 47.38 -17.27 5.18
CA ASN A 229 48.48 -17.76 6.03
C ASN A 229 49.20 -18.99 5.46
N ASN A 230 49.58 -18.94 4.19
CA ASN A 230 50.61 -19.83 3.65
C ASN A 230 51.16 -19.20 2.37
N ASN A 231 52.25 -18.44 2.53
CA ASN A 231 53.37 -18.39 1.59
C ASN A 231 54.40 -17.41 2.16
N ASN A 232 55.19 -17.92 3.10
CA ASN A 232 56.56 -17.50 3.33
C ASN A 232 57.28 -18.73 3.86
N ASN A 233 57.94 -19.45 2.96
CA ASN A 233 59.15 -20.22 3.25
C ASN A 233 59.80 -20.62 1.92
N ASN A 234 61.12 -20.39 1.89
CA ASN A 234 62.12 -20.55 0.82
C ASN A 234 62.22 -19.43 -0.21
#